data_AF-A0A653XAN1-F1
#
_entry.id   AF-A0A653XAN1-F1
#
_cell.length_a   1.000
_cell.length_b   1.000
_cell.length_c   1.000
_cell.angle_alpha   90.00
_cell.angle_beta   90.00
_cell.angle_gamma   90.00
#
_symmetry.space_group_name_H-M   'P 1'
#
loop_
_entity.id
_entity.type
_entity.pdbx_description
1 polymer ?
#
loop_
_entity_poly.entity_id
_entity_poly.type
_entity_poly.pdbx_seq_one_letter_code
_entity_poly.pdbx_strand_id
1 'polypeptide(L)'
;MVGETYFLSSLDSRRFMPVRRCELGSDVDFDTGKRAVVARIEPPVLGQEFGRPADISSVILTPRHVGASLRPIDEFPCFVHIAITTQEDQPVVSPLDAADLTIIGWGELYRTADDAESNRFD
;
A
#
# COMPACT_ATOMS: atom_id res chain seq x y z
N MET A 1 16.61 -9.52 -3.56
CA MET A 1 16.42 -8.22 -4.22
C MET A 1 15.86 -7.27 -3.18
N VAL A 2 16.53 -6.15 -2.92
CA VAL A 2 16.05 -5.16 -1.94
C VAL A 2 15.01 -4.30 -2.68
N GLY A 3 13.75 -4.35 -2.23
CA GLY A 3 12.68 -3.53 -2.80
C GLY A 3 12.94 -2.04 -2.60
N GLU A 4 12.39 -1.19 -3.47
CA GLU A 4 12.46 0.27 -3.30
C GLU A 4 11.71 0.66 -2.02
N THR A 5 12.29 1.56 -1.23
CA THR A 5 11.69 2.05 0.02
C THR A 5 11.09 3.44 -0.22
N TYR A 6 9.85 3.61 0.22
CA TYR A 6 9.13 4.87 0.31
C TYR A 6 8.54 5.05 1.71
N PHE A 7 7.80 6.12 1.91
CA PHE A 7 7.12 6.41 3.17
C PHE A 7 5.63 6.58 2.92
N LEU A 8 4.82 5.78 3.61
CA LEU A 8 3.37 5.77 3.50
C LEU A 8 2.77 6.56 4.67
N SER A 9 1.99 7.58 4.37
CA SER A 9 1.09 8.22 5.32
C SER A 9 -0.27 8.50 4.68
N SER A 10 -1.20 9.08 5.43
CA SER A 10 -2.54 9.39 4.94
C SER A 10 -3.09 10.63 5.63
N LEU A 11 -3.50 11.61 4.84
CA LEU A 11 -4.30 12.73 5.33
C LEU A 11 -5.77 12.34 5.58
N ASP A 12 -6.28 11.37 4.82
CA ASP A 12 -7.70 10.99 4.82
C ASP A 12 -8.03 9.82 5.77
N SER A 13 -7.03 9.06 6.20
CA SER A 13 -7.21 7.86 7.03
C SER A 13 -6.48 8.00 8.36
N ARG A 14 -7.23 8.17 9.46
CA ARG A 14 -6.65 8.24 10.82
C ARG A 14 -5.73 7.05 11.14
N ARG A 15 -6.07 5.87 10.64
CA ARG A 15 -5.27 4.64 10.80
C ARG A 15 -3.92 4.74 10.13
N PHE A 16 -3.89 5.36 8.95
CA PHE A 16 -2.69 5.56 8.14
C PHE A 16 -2.05 6.95 8.31
N MET A 17 -2.56 7.78 9.23
CA MET A 17 -1.98 9.09 9.54
C MET A 17 -0.51 9.01 10.02
N PRO A 18 -0.11 8.06 10.88
CA PRO A 18 1.31 7.90 11.22
C PRO A 18 2.13 7.45 10.00
N VAL A 19 3.32 8.03 9.84
CA VAL A 19 4.26 7.65 8.78
C VAL A 19 4.75 6.22 8.99
N ARG A 20 4.78 5.47 7.89
CA ARG A 20 5.28 4.10 7.83
C ARG A 20 6.36 3.99 6.77
N ARG A 21 7.47 3.35 7.10
CA ARG A 21 8.41 2.86 6.09
C ARG A 21 7.67 1.82 5.25
N CYS A 22 7.69 1.98 3.94
CA CYS A 22 7.01 1.12 2.98
C CYS A 22 8.03 0.54 2.00
N GLU A 23 8.19 -0.77 1.98
CA GLU A 23 9.10 -1.48 1.07
C GLU A 23 8.28 -2.12 -0.04
N LEU A 24 8.46 -1.66 -1.28
CA LEU A 24 7.79 -2.24 -2.45
C LEU A 24 8.43 -3.57 -2.81
N GLY A 25 7.64 -4.64 -2.70
CA GLY A 25 8.01 -6.00 -3.08
C GLY A 25 7.64 -6.32 -4.53
N SER A 26 6.96 -7.45 -4.70
CA SER A 26 6.61 -8.02 -6.00
C SER A 26 5.42 -7.31 -6.66
N ASP A 27 5.50 -7.18 -7.98
CA ASP A 27 4.38 -6.74 -8.79
C ASP A 27 3.33 -7.84 -8.92
N VAL A 28 2.07 -7.41 -8.91
CA VAL A 28 0.90 -8.26 -9.11
C VAL A 28 -0.08 -7.54 -10.02
N ASP A 29 -0.77 -8.29 -10.87
CA ASP A 29 -1.69 -7.74 -11.85
C ASP A 29 -3.12 -8.15 -11.49
N PHE A 30 -4.08 -7.25 -11.64
CA PHE A 30 -5.50 -7.62 -11.65
C PHE A 30 -5.87 -8.24 -13.01
N ASP A 31 -6.93 -9.03 -13.05
CA ASP A 31 -7.50 -9.55 -14.31
C ASP A 31 -7.87 -8.45 -15.32
N THR A 32 -8.11 -7.23 -14.81
CA THR A 32 -8.38 -6.03 -15.62
C THR A 32 -7.14 -5.45 -16.30
N GLY A 33 -5.95 -5.98 -16.03
CA GLY A 33 -4.66 -5.43 -16.47
C GLY A 33 -4.14 -4.27 -15.62
N LYS A 34 -4.86 -3.86 -14.55
CA LYS A 34 -4.37 -2.87 -13.60
C LYS A 34 -3.23 -3.47 -12.77
N ARG A 35 -2.14 -2.72 -12.58
CA ARG A 35 -1.01 -3.14 -11.75
C ARG A 35 -1.16 -2.76 -10.29
N ALA A 36 -0.65 -3.62 -9.43
CA ALA A 36 -0.51 -3.43 -7.99
C ALA A 36 0.85 -3.97 -7.53
N VAL A 37 1.21 -3.65 -6.29
CA VAL A 37 2.46 -4.08 -5.67
C VAL A 37 2.17 -4.63 -4.30
N VAL A 38 2.73 -5.79 -3.98
CA VAL A 38 2.79 -6.28 -2.60
C VAL A 38 3.88 -5.52 -1.88
N ALA A 39 3.54 -4.84 -0.80
CA ALA A 39 4.45 -4.01 -0.04
C ALA A 39 4.46 -4.39 1.44
N ARG A 40 5.62 -4.23 2.08
CA ARG A 40 5.75 -4.34 3.53
C ARG A 40 5.69 -2.96 4.17
N ILE A 41 5.00 -2.81 5.28
CA ILE A 41 4.90 -1.57 6.05
C ILE A 41 5.39 -1.74 7.49
N GLU A 42 6.03 -0.70 8.03
CA GLU A 42 6.50 -0.61 9.41
C GLU A 42 6.33 0.84 9.93
N PRO A 43 5.66 1.07 11.08
CA PRO A 43 5.00 0.08 11.94
C PRO A 43 3.79 -0.59 11.29
N PRO A 44 3.46 -1.83 11.70
CA PRO A 44 2.30 -2.53 11.17
C PRO A 44 0.99 -1.88 11.63
N VAL A 45 -0.10 -2.33 11.03
CA VAL A 45 -1.46 -1.93 11.41
C VAL A 45 -2.09 -3.01 12.29
N LEU A 46 -2.87 -2.61 13.30
CA LEU A 46 -3.58 -3.56 14.17
C LEU A 46 -4.54 -4.42 13.35
N GLY A 47 -4.29 -5.73 13.32
CA GLY A 47 -5.07 -6.66 12.50
C GLY A 47 -6.47 -6.94 13.05
N GLN A 48 -6.68 -6.74 14.34
CA GLN A 48 -7.93 -7.07 15.03
C GLN A 48 -9.10 -6.18 14.54
N GLU A 49 -8.79 -4.98 14.05
CA GLU A 49 -9.77 -4.09 13.40
C GLU A 49 -10.33 -4.67 12.09
N PHE A 50 -9.67 -5.70 11.53
CA PHE A 50 -10.05 -6.38 10.30
C PHE A 50 -10.32 -7.87 10.53
N GLY A 51 -10.54 -8.28 11.78
CA GLY A 51 -10.81 -9.67 12.13
C GLY A 51 -9.59 -10.60 12.03
N ARG A 52 -8.36 -10.04 12.02
CA ARG A 52 -7.12 -10.83 12.03
C ARG A 52 -6.50 -10.89 13.43
N PRO A 53 -6.00 -12.05 13.87
CA PRO A 53 -5.30 -12.19 15.15
C PRO A 53 -3.94 -11.47 15.15
N ALA A 54 -3.22 -11.48 14.02
CA ALA A 54 -1.90 -10.87 13.87
C ALA A 54 -1.95 -9.48 13.23
N ASP A 55 -0.95 -8.64 13.54
CA ASP A 55 -0.81 -7.32 12.94
C ASP A 55 -0.46 -7.40 11.44
N ILE A 56 -0.96 -6.43 10.69
CA ILE A 56 -0.82 -6.35 9.24
C ILE A 56 0.44 -5.57 8.91
N SER A 57 1.47 -6.30 8.47
CA SER A 57 2.72 -5.74 7.94
C SER A 57 2.85 -5.87 6.43
N SER A 58 1.99 -6.65 5.77
CA SER A 58 1.96 -6.84 4.32
C SER A 58 0.64 -6.30 3.75
N VAL A 59 0.73 -5.48 2.72
CA VAL A 59 -0.40 -4.83 2.06
C VAL A 59 -0.25 -4.89 0.54
N ILE A 60 -1.36 -4.74 -0.17
CA ILE A 60 -1.39 -4.60 -1.62
C ILE A 60 -1.69 -3.13 -1.92
N LEU A 61 -0.78 -2.48 -2.65
CA LEU A 61 -0.88 -1.08 -3.04
C LEU A 61 -1.26 -0.97 -4.50
N THR A 62 -2.21 -0.10 -4.80
CA THR A 62 -2.66 0.15 -6.17
C THR A 62 -2.78 1.66 -6.40
N PRO A 63 -2.25 2.23 -7.50
CA PRO A 63 -2.46 3.62 -7.84
C PRO A 63 -3.94 4.02 -7.84
N ARG A 64 -4.24 5.16 -7.22
CA ARG A 64 -5.60 5.73 -7.15
C ARG A 64 -5.97 6.43 -8.45
N HIS A 65 -5.03 7.12 -9.08
CA HIS A 65 -5.27 7.92 -10.28
C HIS A 65 -4.92 7.14 -11.56
N VAL A 66 -5.67 7.40 -12.63
CA VAL A 66 -5.40 6.83 -13.95
C VAL A 66 -4.09 7.40 -14.48
N GLY A 67 -3.22 6.53 -15.00
CA GLY A 67 -1.90 6.91 -15.53
C GLY A 67 -0.77 6.90 -14.51
N ALA A 68 -1.06 6.84 -13.20
CA ALA A 68 -0.04 6.71 -12.18
C ALA A 68 0.53 5.27 -12.11
N SER A 69 1.81 5.16 -11.72
CA SER A 69 2.53 3.88 -11.59
C SER A 69 3.25 3.81 -10.24
N LEU A 70 3.45 2.58 -9.74
CA LEU A 70 4.30 2.29 -8.58
C LEU A 70 5.69 1.75 -8.98
N ARG A 71 5.89 1.52 -10.29
CA ARG A 71 7.12 0.99 -10.88
C ARG A 71 7.34 1.58 -12.28
N PRO A 72 8.15 2.65 -12.41
CA PRO A 72 8.60 3.55 -11.35
C PRO A 72 7.45 4.41 -10.77
N ILE A 73 7.70 5.10 -9.66
CA ILE A 73 6.88 6.24 -9.21
C ILE A 73 7.48 7.52 -9.80
N ASP A 74 6.74 8.18 -10.69
CA ASP A 74 7.22 9.36 -11.41
C ASP A 74 6.85 10.70 -10.74
N GLU A 75 5.81 10.70 -9.90
CA GLU A 75 5.29 11.90 -9.22
C GLU A 75 5.02 11.61 -7.74
N PHE A 76 5.35 12.56 -6.85
CA PHE A 76 5.15 12.45 -5.41
C PHE A 76 4.22 13.57 -4.88
N PRO A 77 3.37 13.29 -3.88
CA PRO A 77 3.03 11.96 -3.40
C PRO A 77 2.29 11.10 -4.45
N CYS A 78 2.55 9.80 -4.44
CA CYS A 78 1.76 8.86 -5.22
C CYS A 78 0.57 8.36 -4.40
N PHE A 79 -0.65 8.70 -4.82
CA PHE A 79 -1.87 8.29 -4.14
C PHE A 79 -2.21 6.82 -4.40
N VAL A 80 -2.43 6.06 -3.33
CA VAL A 80 -2.66 4.61 -3.37
C VAL A 80 -3.91 4.19 -2.59
N HIS A 81 -4.56 3.14 -3.10
CA HIS A 81 -5.44 2.30 -2.28
C HIS A 81 -4.56 1.29 -1.53
N ILE A 82 -4.91 1.04 -0.27
CA ILE A 82 -4.23 0.08 0.60
C ILE A 82 -5.21 -1.06 0.87
N ALA A 83 -4.88 -2.25 0.41
CA ALA A 83 -5.72 -3.43 0.55
C ALA A 83 -4.98 -4.59 1.22
N ILE A 84 -5.75 -5.55 1.71
CA ILE A 84 -5.29 -6.85 2.19
C ILE A 84 -6.14 -7.94 1.55
N THR A 85 -5.69 -9.18 1.58
CA THR A 85 -6.52 -10.33 1.21
C THR A 85 -7.71 -10.47 2.15
N THR A 86 -8.83 -11.00 1.69
CA THR A 86 -10.01 -11.23 2.54
C THR A 86 -9.77 -12.38 3.51
N GLN A 87 -9.02 -13.40 3.10
CA GLN A 87 -8.59 -14.50 3.97
C GLN A 87 -7.17 -14.24 4.49
N GLU A 88 -6.94 -14.52 5.78
CA GLU A 88 -5.60 -14.54 6.35
C GLU A 88 -4.75 -15.64 5.69
N ASP A 89 -3.44 -15.41 5.57
CA ASP A 89 -2.46 -16.32 4.94
C ASP A 89 -2.74 -16.75 3.49
N GLN A 90 -3.73 -16.15 2.82
CA GLN A 90 -3.93 -16.35 1.40
C GLN A 90 -2.71 -15.81 0.64
N PRO A 91 -2.06 -16.64 -0.20
CA PRO A 91 -0.95 -16.17 -1.00
C PRO A 91 -1.45 -15.11 -1.99
N VAL A 92 -0.69 -14.02 -2.12
CA VAL A 92 -0.96 -13.03 -3.16
C VAL A 92 -0.39 -13.55 -4.47
N VAL A 93 -1.27 -13.92 -5.40
CA VAL A 93 -0.91 -14.51 -6.68
C VAL A 93 -1.56 -13.68 -7.80
N SER A 94 -0.82 -13.49 -8.89
CA SER A 94 -1.38 -12.89 -10.11
C SER A 94 -2.11 -13.96 -10.95
N PRO A 95 -3.26 -13.63 -11.55
CA PRO A 95 -3.95 -12.36 -11.43
C PRO A 95 -4.74 -12.23 -10.12
N LEU A 96 -4.89 -10.99 -9.63
CA LEU A 96 -5.72 -10.64 -8.48
C LEU A 96 -7.18 -10.46 -8.89
N ASP A 97 -8.08 -11.07 -8.10
CA ASP A 97 -9.49 -10.72 -8.07
C ASP A 97 -9.73 -9.65 -7.01
N ALA A 98 -10.41 -8.57 -7.38
CA ALA A 98 -10.79 -7.53 -6.43
C ALA A 98 -11.78 -8.04 -5.36
N ALA A 99 -12.54 -9.11 -5.65
CA ALA A 99 -13.44 -9.74 -4.69
C ALA A 99 -12.69 -10.42 -3.53
N ASP A 100 -11.43 -10.81 -3.74
CA ASP A 100 -10.56 -11.41 -2.73
C ASP A 100 -9.80 -10.37 -1.90
N LEU A 101 -10.06 -9.08 -2.11
CA LEU A 101 -9.38 -7.99 -1.45
C LEU A 101 -10.32 -7.12 -0.62
N THR A 102 -9.83 -6.70 0.55
CA THR A 102 -10.47 -5.71 1.41
C THR A 102 -9.64 -4.43 1.40
N ILE A 103 -10.22 -3.31 0.96
CA ILE A 103 -9.59 -2.00 1.09
C ILE A 103 -9.65 -1.58 2.56
N ILE A 104 -8.48 -1.35 3.15
CA ILE A 104 -8.34 -0.97 4.57
C ILE A 104 -8.00 0.51 4.77
N GLY A 105 -7.68 1.21 3.68
CA GLY A 105 -7.38 2.62 3.67
C GLY A 105 -6.94 3.15 2.32
N TRP A 106 -6.61 4.43 2.33
CA TRP A 106 -6.08 5.21 1.23
C TRP A 106 -4.88 5.95 1.80
N GLY A 107 -3.88 6.23 1.00
CA GLY A 107 -2.73 6.99 1.46
C GLY A 107 -1.88 7.50 0.33
N GLU A 108 -0.76 8.07 0.73
CA GLU A 108 0.21 8.73 -0.11
C GLU A 108 1.58 8.11 0.12
N LEU A 109 2.26 7.73 -0.97
CA LEU A 109 3.66 7.34 -0.93
C LEU A 109 4.52 8.56 -1.21
N TYR A 110 5.45 8.83 -0.30
CA TYR A 110 6.42 9.92 -0.36
C TYR A 110 7.83 9.36 -0.56
N ARG A 111 8.69 10.19 -1.14
CA ARG A 111 10.10 9.85 -1.34
C ARG A 111 10.88 9.84 -0.01
N THR A 112 10.54 10.74 0.91
CA THR A 112 11.23 10.87 2.20
C THR A 112 10.26 10.81 3.38
N ALA A 113 10.79 10.49 4.57
CA ALA A 113 10.01 10.50 5.80
C ALA A 113 9.52 11.89 6.16
N ASP A 114 10.37 12.92 5.99
CA ASP A 114 10.05 14.31 6.33
C ASP A 114 8.86 14.83 5.50
N ASP A 115 8.82 14.48 4.21
CA ASP A 115 7.69 14.82 3.35
C ASP A 115 6.40 14.10 3.79
N ALA A 116 6.51 12.84 4.21
CA ALA A 116 5.36 12.07 4.72
C ALA A 116 4.84 12.61 6.07
N GLU A 117 5.73 13.07 6.95
CA GLU A 117 5.39 13.66 8.26
C GLU A 117 4.74 15.04 8.09
N SER A 118 5.30 15.84 7.17
CA SER A 118 4.83 17.21 6.88
C SER A 118 3.73 17.26 5.82
N ASN A 119 3.39 16.14 5.19
CA ASN A 119 2.50 16.02 4.03
C ASN A 119 2.85 17.00 2.90
N ARG A 120 4.14 17.06 2.53
CA ARG A 120 4.63 17.94 1.46
C ARG A 120 4.49 17.28 0.09
N PHE A 121 4.09 18.10 -0.87
CA PHE A 121 3.92 17.74 -2.27
C PHE A 121 5.13 18.34 -3.00
N ASP A 122 6.02 17.49 -3.50
CA ASP A 122 7.25 17.86 -4.21
C ASP A 122 7.28 17.19 -5.59
#